data_AF-A0A3M1CM61-F1
#
_entry.id   AF-A0A3M1CM61-F1
#
_cell.length_a   1.000
_cell.length_b   1.000
_cell.length_c   1.000
_cell.angle_alpha   90.00
_cell.angle_beta   90.00
_cell.angle_gamma   90.00
#
_symmetry.space_group_name_H-M   'P 1'
#
loop_
_entity.id
_entity.type
_entity.pdbx_description
1 polymer ?
#
loop_
_entity_poly.entity_id
_entity_poly.type
_entity_poly.pdbx_seq_one_letter_code
_entity_poly.pdbx_strand_id
1 'polypeptide(L)'
;MVDGTLEQILEAGAERGSLSFADRMCLILARDESWTCVSNDGPLRRACEADGVGVLWGLQLMLELVHAGGMEPDAAIAVAEAIGAENRWIGAGVIAEFKRRVR
;
A
#
# COMPACT_ATOMS: atom_id res chain seq x y z
N MET A 1 -3.15 -10.31 11.80
CA MET A 1 -4.33 -10.22 10.92
C MET A 1 -5.42 -9.55 11.73
N VAL A 2 -6.13 -8.61 11.13
CA VAL A 2 -7.29 -7.95 11.72
C VAL A 2 -8.52 -8.62 11.12
N ASP A 3 -9.44 -9.05 11.97
CA ASP A 3 -10.72 -9.61 11.53
C ASP A 3 -11.73 -8.48 11.32
N GLY A 4 -12.51 -8.58 10.24
CA GLY A 4 -13.63 -7.68 10.02
C GLY A 4 -14.85 -8.08 10.84
N THR A 5 -15.70 -7.10 11.11
CA THR A 5 -17.05 -7.35 11.65
C THR A 5 -17.89 -8.15 10.65
N LEU A 6 -18.98 -8.77 11.12
CA LEU A 6 -19.88 -9.51 10.24
C LEU A 6 -20.45 -8.60 9.15
N GLU A 7 -20.78 -7.36 9.51
CA GLU A 7 -21.30 -6.33 8.60
C GLU A 7 -20.30 -6.03 7.47
N GLN A 8 -19.03 -5.81 7.82
CA GLN A 8 -17.96 -5.55 6.84
C GLN A 8 -17.72 -6.74 5.91
N ILE A 9 -17.77 -7.97 6.46
CA ILE A 9 -17.62 -9.20 5.68
C ILE A 9 -18.79 -9.37 4.70
N LEU A 10 -20.02 -9.09 5.15
CA LEU A 10 -21.21 -9.16 4.30
C LEU A 10 -21.17 -8.09 3.20
N GLU A 11 -20.74 -6.87 3.52
CA GLU A 11 -20.54 -5.78 2.55
C GLU A 11 -19.54 -6.20 1.46
N ALA A 12 -18.36 -6.70 1.87
CA ALA A 12 -17.35 -7.21 0.94
C ALA A 12 -17.85 -8.40 0.10
N GLY A 13 -18.81 -9.18 0.61
CA GLY A 13 -19.44 -10.27 -0.13
C GLY A 13 -20.52 -9.82 -1.12
N ALA A 14 -21.23 -8.73 -0.82
CA ALA A 14 -22.34 -8.23 -1.61
C ALA A 14 -21.90 -7.39 -2.82
N GLU A 15 -20.81 -6.64 -2.66
CA GLU A 15 -20.19 -5.79 -3.69
C GLU A 15 -19.75 -6.59 -4.93
N ARG A 16 -20.14 -6.10 -6.12
CA ARG A 16 -19.75 -6.64 -7.42
C ARG A 16 -18.87 -5.63 -8.15
N GLY A 17 -17.61 -5.97 -8.38
CA GLY A 17 -16.65 -5.08 -9.04
C GLY A 17 -15.36 -5.78 -9.43
N SER A 18 -14.36 -5.00 -9.84
CA SER A 18 -13.06 -5.53 -10.29
C SER A 18 -12.12 -5.95 -9.16
N LEU A 19 -12.44 -5.60 -7.90
CA LEU A 19 -11.64 -5.97 -6.74
C LEU A 19 -11.88 -7.41 -6.32
N SER A 20 -10.86 -8.06 -5.75
CA SER A 20 -11.07 -9.33 -5.06
C SER A 20 -11.85 -9.11 -3.75
N PHE A 21 -12.36 -10.18 -3.15
CA PHE A 21 -12.98 -10.10 -1.81
C PHE A 21 -11.98 -9.55 -0.78
N ALA A 22 -10.71 -9.99 -0.82
CA ALA A 22 -9.68 -9.52 0.11
C ALA A 22 -9.37 -8.03 -0.08
N ASP A 23 -9.31 -7.55 -1.31
CA ASP A 23 -9.09 -6.12 -1.58
C ASP A 23 -10.26 -5.26 -1.09
N ARG A 24 -11.49 -5.75 -1.22
CA ARG A 24 -12.66 -5.09 -0.64
C ARG A 24 -12.59 -5.04 0.88
N MET A 25 -12.18 -6.14 1.52
CA MET A 25 -11.96 -6.14 2.97
C MET A 25 -10.91 -5.11 3.39
N CYS A 26 -9.80 -4.99 2.65
CA CYS A 26 -8.78 -3.97 2.92
C CYS A 26 -9.33 -2.54 2.80
N LEU A 27 -10.13 -2.26 1.76
CA LEU A 27 -10.79 -0.97 1.57
C LEU A 27 -11.75 -0.64 2.71
N ILE A 28 -12.68 -1.57 3.01
CA ILE A 28 -13.74 -1.39 4.01
C ILE A 28 -13.14 -1.18 5.40
N LEU A 29 -12.16 -2.02 5.80
CA LEU A 29 -11.47 -1.87 7.07
C LEU A 29 -10.75 -0.53 7.16
N ALA A 30 -10.04 -0.13 6.10
CA ALA A 30 -9.31 1.14 6.11
C ALA A 30 -10.26 2.34 6.17
N ARG A 31 -11.40 2.28 5.49
CA ARG A 31 -12.45 3.30 5.55
C ARG A 31 -13.04 3.44 6.95
N ASP A 32 -13.52 2.34 7.52
CA ASP A 32 -14.29 2.37 8.76
C ASP A 32 -13.40 2.68 9.98
N GLU A 33 -12.16 2.20 9.98
CA GLU A 33 -11.19 2.44 11.06
C GLU A 33 -10.35 3.71 10.84
N SER A 34 -10.60 4.46 9.76
CA SER A 34 -9.81 5.64 9.38
C SER A 34 -8.31 5.35 9.23
N TRP A 35 -7.97 4.16 8.70
CA TRP A 35 -6.60 3.76 8.44
C TRP A 35 -6.16 4.11 7.02
N THR A 36 -4.85 4.06 6.80
CA THR A 36 -4.25 4.14 5.48
C THR A 36 -4.09 2.75 4.89
N CYS A 37 -4.62 2.53 3.69
CA CYS A 37 -4.45 1.30 2.95
C CYS A 37 -3.06 1.27 2.28
N VAL A 38 -2.20 0.35 2.70
CA VAL A 38 -0.90 0.12 2.05
C VAL A 38 -1.05 -0.94 0.96
N SER A 39 -0.95 -0.55 -0.30
CA SER A 39 -1.06 -1.50 -1.42
C SER A 39 -0.28 -1.03 -2.66
N ASN A 40 0.23 -2.01 -3.41
CA ASN A 40 0.80 -1.79 -4.74
C ASN A 40 -0.21 -2.10 -5.88
N ASP A 41 -1.40 -2.62 -5.55
CA ASP A 41 -2.42 -2.95 -6.55
C ASP A 41 -3.12 -1.69 -7.07
N GLY A 42 -3.04 -1.46 -8.38
CA GLY A 42 -3.59 -0.25 -9.00
C GLY A 42 -5.10 -0.08 -8.83
N PRO A 43 -5.92 -1.11 -9.15
CA PRO A 43 -7.36 -1.10 -8.88
C PRO A 43 -7.74 -0.77 -7.43
N LEU A 44 -7.15 -1.43 -6.44
CA LEU A 44 -7.47 -1.18 -5.03
C LEU A 44 -7.17 0.27 -4.63
N ARG A 45 -6.02 0.80 -5.02
CA ARG A 45 -5.68 2.20 -4.70
C ARG A 45 -6.69 3.20 -5.27
N ARG A 46 -7.12 3.00 -6.52
CA ARG A 46 -8.12 3.88 -7.13
C ARG A 46 -9.46 3.81 -6.40
N ALA A 47 -9.83 2.63 -5.90
CA ALA A 47 -11.03 2.49 -5.08
C ALA A 47 -10.88 3.20 -3.74
N CYS A 48 -9.74 3.04 -3.05
CA CYS A 48 -9.44 3.78 -1.83
C CYS A 48 -9.48 5.30 -2.04
N GLU A 49 -8.85 5.81 -3.11
CA GLU A 49 -8.86 7.23 -3.45
C GLU A 49 -10.29 7.73 -3.74
N ALA A 50 -11.12 6.95 -4.42
CA ALA A 50 -12.52 7.29 -4.70
C ALA A 50 -13.37 7.38 -3.43
N ASP A 51 -13.08 6.54 -2.43
CA ASP A 51 -13.76 6.51 -1.13
C ASP A 51 -13.12 7.43 -0.08
N GLY A 52 -12.12 8.23 -0.46
CA GLY A 52 -11.42 9.14 0.45
C GLY A 52 -10.53 8.46 1.49
N VAL A 53 -10.20 7.18 1.29
CA VAL A 53 -9.29 6.41 2.13
C VAL A 53 -7.85 6.74 1.78
N GLY A 54 -7.03 6.99 2.81
CA GLY A 54 -5.59 7.24 2.63
C GLY A 54 -4.89 6.04 1.97
N VAL A 55 -3.93 6.29 1.10
CA VAL A 55 -3.19 5.25 0.37
C VAL A 55 -1.69 5.47 0.46
N LEU A 56 -0.94 4.40 0.72
CA LEU A 56 0.53 4.38 0.64
C LEU A 56 1.02 3.24 -0.24
N TRP A 57 2.07 3.52 -1.01
CA TRP A 57 2.76 2.52 -1.82
C TRP A 57 3.84 1.85 -0.98
N GLY A 58 4.26 0.63 -1.35
CA GLY A 58 5.28 -0.10 -0.57
C GLY A 58 6.59 0.69 -0.39
N LEU A 59 7.09 1.33 -1.46
CA LEU A 59 8.28 2.19 -1.35
C LEU A 59 8.00 3.49 -0.59
N GLN A 60 6.79 4.05 -0.67
CA GLN A 60 6.44 5.25 0.09
C GLN A 60 6.37 4.96 1.59
N LEU A 61 5.84 3.79 2.00
CA LEU A 61 5.88 3.36 3.39
C LEU A 61 7.31 3.33 3.94
N MET A 62 8.28 2.84 3.15
CA MET A 62 9.68 2.87 3.55
C MET A 62 10.22 4.31 3.71
N LEU A 63 9.79 5.26 2.86
CA LEU A 63 10.15 6.67 3.05
C LEU A 63 9.60 7.22 4.38
N GLU A 64 8.34 6.93 4.70
CA GLU A 64 7.73 7.38 5.95
C GLU A 64 8.45 6.77 7.17
N LEU A 65 8.87 5.50 7.09
CA LEU A 65 9.68 4.87 8.13
C LEU A 65 11.04 5.54 8.29
N VAL A 66 11.71 5.93 7.19
CA VAL A 66 12.97 6.67 7.26
C VAL A 66 12.76 8.04 7.91
N HIS A 67 11.74 8.80 7.49
CA HIS A 67 11.43 10.11 8.07
C HIS A 67 11.08 10.02 9.56
N ALA A 68 10.41 8.95 9.98
CA ALA A 68 10.10 8.69 11.38
C ALA A 68 11.28 8.13 12.20
N GLY A 69 12.44 7.89 11.57
CA GLY A 69 13.60 7.25 12.21
C GLY A 69 13.42 5.76 12.52
N GLY A 70 12.40 5.12 11.96
CA GLY A 70 12.11 3.69 12.11
C GLY A 70 12.86 2.79 11.13
N MET A 71 13.54 3.37 10.15
CA MET A 71 14.40 2.66 9.20
C MET A 71 15.61 3.52 8.81
N GLU A 72 16.80 2.94 8.79
CA GLU A 72 17.99 3.65 8.33
C GLU A 72 17.92 3.92 6.81
N PRO A 73 18.29 5.12 6.33
CA PRO A 73 18.26 5.48 4.91
C PRO A 73 18.94 4.45 3.99
N ASP A 74 20.14 4.00 4.36
CA ASP A 74 20.91 3.04 3.55
C ASP A 74 20.25 1.65 3.50
N ALA A 75 19.61 1.24 4.60
CA ALA A 75 18.85 -0.01 4.64
C ALA A 75 17.63 0.07 3.72
N ALA A 76 16.91 1.19 3.73
CA ALA A 76 15.77 1.43 2.85
C ALA A 76 16.18 1.37 1.36
N ILE A 77 17.32 1.97 1.02
CA ILE A 77 17.90 1.94 -0.33
C ILE A 77 18.24 0.50 -0.75
N ALA A 78 18.91 -0.26 0.10
CA ALA A 78 19.29 -1.64 -0.20
C ALA A 78 18.06 -2.54 -0.44
N VAL A 79 17.01 -2.39 0.38
CA VAL A 79 15.74 -3.12 0.18
C VAL A 79 15.07 -2.74 -1.13
N ALA A 80 15.01 -1.45 -1.46
CA ALA A 80 14.42 -1.00 -2.72
C ALA A 80 15.18 -1.54 -3.95
N GLU A 81 16.52 -1.59 -3.90
CA GLU A 81 17.34 -2.21 -4.95
C GLU A 81 17.08 -3.71 -5.09
N ALA A 82 17.02 -4.44 -3.97
CA ALA A 82 16.73 -5.87 -3.98
C ALA A 82 15.36 -6.17 -4.61
N ILE A 83 14.33 -5.42 -4.22
CA ILE A 83 12.99 -5.52 -4.82
C ILE A 83 13.06 -5.23 -6.33
N GLY A 84 13.77 -4.19 -6.75
CA GLY A 84 13.90 -3.81 -8.16
C GLY A 84 14.64 -4.85 -9.02
N ALA A 85 15.57 -5.60 -8.43
CA ALA A 85 16.28 -6.68 -9.13
C ALA A 85 15.38 -7.88 -9.44
N GLU A 86 14.42 -8.17 -8.56
CA GLU A 86 13.51 -9.32 -8.69
C GLU A 86 12.19 -8.96 -9.38
N ASN A 87 11.70 -7.75 -9.18
CA ASN A 87 10.37 -7.33 -9.64
C ASN A 87 10.43 -6.54 -10.95
N ARG A 88 10.15 -7.22 -12.06
CA ARG A 88 10.10 -6.63 -13.41
C ARG A 88 9.15 -5.42 -13.58
N TRP A 89 8.21 -5.23 -12.66
CA TRP A 89 7.23 -4.15 -12.72
C TRP A 89 7.74 -2.85 -12.07
N ILE A 90 8.84 -2.90 -11.32
CA ILE A 90 9.48 -1.73 -10.73
C ILE A 90 10.64 -1.30 -11.63
N GLY A 91 10.40 -0.26 -12.42
CA GLY A 91 11.41 0.28 -13.32
C GLY A 91 12.55 1.00 -12.58
N ALA A 92 13.73 1.03 -13.18
CA ALA A 92 14.91 1.71 -12.64
C ALA A 92 14.66 3.18 -12.27
N GLY A 93 13.76 3.87 -13.00
CA GLY A 93 13.35 5.25 -12.69
C GLY A 93 12.65 5.40 -11.35
N VAL A 94 11.86 4.41 -10.93
CA VAL A 94 11.16 4.40 -9.63
C VAL A 94 12.18 4.27 -8.49
N ILE A 95 13.15 3.36 -8.64
CA ILE A 95 14.23 3.19 -7.65
C ILE A 95 15.11 4.44 -7.57
N ALA A 96 15.45 5.03 -8.71
CA ALA A 96 16.24 6.26 -8.75
C ALA A 96 15.52 7.43 -8.05
N GLU A 97 14.21 7.57 -8.26
CA GLU A 97 13.40 8.57 -7.55
C GLU A 97 13.32 8.29 -6.05
N PHE A 98 13.10 7.04 -5.65
CA PHE A 98 13.08 6.65 -4.24
C PHE A 98 14.41 7.01 -3.55
N LYS A 99 15.55 6.67 -4.13
CA LYS A 99 16.88 7.02 -3.59
C LYS A 99 17.11 8.52 -3.42
N ARG A 100 16.55 9.35 -4.32
CA ARG A 100 16.63 10.81 -4.20
C ARG A 100 15.83 11.34 -3.02
N ARG A 101 14.71 10.71 -2.68
CA ARG A 101 13.82 11.14 -1.59
C ARG A 101 14.24 10.65 -0.21
N VAL A 102 15.05 9.59 -0.15
CA VAL A 102 15.60 9.04 1.11
C VAL A 102 16.75 9.89 1.67
N ARG A 103 17.48 10.60 0.79
CA ARG A 103 18.66 11.41 1.14
C ARG A 103 18.27 12.87 1.36
#